data_AF-A0A3P8CYQ5-F1
#
_entry.id   AF-A0A3P8CYQ5-F1
#
_cell.length_a   1.000
_cell.length_b   1.000
_cell.length_c   1.000
_cell.angle_alpha   90.00
_cell.angle_beta   90.00
_cell.angle_gamma   90.00
#
_symmetry.space_group_name_H-M   'P 1'
#
loop_
_entity.id
_entity.type
_entity.pdbx_description
1 polymer ?
#
loop_
_entity_poly.entity_id
_entity_poly.type
_entity_poly.pdbx_seq_one_letter_code
_entity_poly.pdbx_strand_id
1 'polypeptide(L)'
;MNKLRFKNPEPEYQKAFNDELSAFRERIRARAKVRLEEAMMQIEEEEKQKRLGPGGLDPVEVFESLPTNLQECFEKKDVELLKTVLCSMDPQQAEYHMKRCVDSGLWVDNARDQQEEDGESSSNVNTDGNDDIAATIQTNKEPIHDNA
;
A
#
# COMPACT_ATOMS: atom_id res chain seq x y z
N MET A 1 -6.18 37.45 -30.04
CA MET A 1 -5.92 37.23 -28.60
C MET A 1 -4.99 38.33 -28.10
N ASN A 2 -5.51 39.29 -27.33
CA ASN A 2 -4.71 40.38 -26.79
C ASN A 2 -3.80 39.84 -25.68
N LYS A 3 -2.50 39.67 -25.96
CA LYS A 3 -1.49 39.45 -24.93
C LYS A 3 -1.44 40.71 -24.07
N LEU A 4 -2.01 40.67 -22.87
CA LEU A 4 -1.83 41.70 -21.85
C LEU A 4 -0.34 41.71 -21.48
N ARG A 5 0.47 42.50 -22.18
CA ARG A 5 1.90 42.62 -21.89
C ARG A 5 2.07 43.64 -20.78
N PHE A 6 2.42 43.17 -19.58
CA PHE A 6 3.04 44.01 -18.56
C PHE A 6 4.40 44.46 -19.12
N LYS A 7 4.46 45.67 -19.68
CA LYS A 7 5.70 46.27 -20.18
C LYS A 7 6.28 47.15 -19.07
N ASN A 8 7.50 46.82 -18.65
CA ASN A 8 8.30 47.54 -17.65
C ASN A 8 7.54 47.86 -16.34
N PRO A 9 7.13 46.83 -15.57
CA PRO A 9 6.65 47.06 -14.21
C PRO A 9 7.77 47.67 -13.35
N GLU A 10 7.39 48.62 -12.50
CA GLU A 10 8.22 49.09 -11.40
C GLU A 10 8.70 47.88 -10.57
N PRO A 11 9.98 47.81 -10.13
CA PRO A 11 10.58 46.60 -9.56
C PRO A 11 9.78 45.98 -8.40
N GLU A 12 9.12 46.82 -7.61
CA GLU A 12 8.26 46.42 -6.48
C GLU A 12 7.02 45.64 -6.95
N TYR A 13 6.39 46.07 -8.05
CA TYR A 13 5.24 45.36 -8.63
C TYR A 13 5.66 44.03 -9.26
N GLN A 14 6.82 43.97 -9.90
CA GLN A 14 7.34 42.72 -10.45
C GLN A 14 7.64 41.71 -9.33
N LYS A 15 8.20 42.17 -8.21
CA LYS A 15 8.45 41.34 -7.03
C LYS A 15 7.13 40.84 -6.43
N ALA A 16 6.18 41.72 -6.14
CA ALA A 16 4.88 41.34 -5.58
C ALA A 16 4.15 40.34 -6.48
N PHE A 17 4.16 40.56 -7.80
CA PHE A 17 3.58 39.64 -8.76
C PHE A 17 4.26 38.26 -8.75
N ASN A 18 5.59 38.22 -8.71
CA ASN A 18 6.33 36.96 -8.64
C ASN A 18 6.09 36.20 -7.32
N ASP A 19 5.97 36.92 -6.20
CA ASP A 19 5.64 36.37 -4.89
C ASP A 19 4.21 35.79 -4.87
N GLU A 20 3.24 36.49 -5.47
CA GLU A 20 1.88 35.98 -5.63
C GLU A 20 1.82 34.76 -6.56
N LEU A 21 2.56 34.79 -7.67
CA LEU A 21 2.66 33.67 -8.59
C LEU A 21 3.29 32.44 -7.94
N SER A 22 4.34 32.61 -7.14
CA SER A 22 4.99 31.51 -6.44
C SER A 22 4.02 30.89 -5.41
N ALA A 23 3.39 31.72 -4.58
CA ALA A 23 2.38 31.28 -3.61
C ALA A 23 1.17 30.59 -4.29
N PHE A 24 0.76 31.07 -5.46
CA PHE A 24 -0.30 30.42 -6.24
C PHE A 24 0.12 29.04 -6.76
N ARG A 25 1.33 28.92 -7.34
CA ARG A 25 1.87 27.64 -7.82
C ARG A 25 2.04 26.65 -6.68
N GLU A 26 2.49 27.10 -5.51
CA GLU A 26 2.61 26.26 -4.32
C GLU A 26 1.27 25.71 -3.87
N ARG A 27 0.21 26.54 -3.81
CA ARG A 27 -1.14 26.08 -3.48
C ARG A 27 -1.68 25.04 -4.47
N ILE A 28 -1.42 25.22 -5.77
CA ILE A 28 -1.81 24.22 -6.78
C ILE A 28 -1.07 22.91 -6.54
N ARG A 29 0.24 22.94 -6.33
CA ARG A 29 1.04 21.74 -6.07
C ARG A 29 0.60 21.05 -4.78
N ALA A 30 0.33 21.81 -3.72
CA ALA A 30 -0.14 21.26 -2.45
C ALA A 30 -1.47 20.51 -2.63
N ARG A 31 -2.44 21.10 -3.35
CA ARG A 31 -3.71 20.42 -3.67
C ARG A 31 -3.53 19.19 -4.55
N ALA A 32 -2.62 19.24 -5.52
CA ALA A 32 -2.33 18.09 -6.36
C ALA A 32 -1.71 16.94 -5.56
N LYS A 33 -0.80 17.25 -4.62
CA LYS A 33 -0.22 16.26 -3.69
C LYS A 33 -1.29 15.61 -2.81
N VAL A 34 -2.16 16.41 -2.19
CA VAL A 34 -3.25 15.88 -1.35
C VAL A 34 -4.13 14.91 -2.13
N ARG A 35 -4.54 15.27 -3.37
CA ARG A 35 -5.35 14.37 -4.21
C ARG A 35 -4.61 13.09 -4.61
N LEU A 36 -3.31 13.18 -4.86
CA LEU A 36 -2.50 12.01 -5.19
C LEU A 36 -2.37 11.08 -3.98
N GLU A 37 -2.12 11.64 -2.80
CA GLU A 37 -2.01 10.91 -1.53
C GLU A 37 -3.34 10.24 -1.17
N GLU A 38 -4.47 10.94 -1.29
CA GLU A 38 -5.81 10.37 -1.11
C GLU A 38 -6.09 9.20 -2.07
N ALA A 39 -5.68 9.31 -3.33
CA ALA A 39 -5.84 8.24 -4.32
C ALA A 39 -4.92 7.05 -4.02
N MET A 40 -3.67 7.30 -3.60
CA MET A 40 -2.74 6.26 -3.19
C MET A 40 -3.23 5.50 -1.96
N MET A 41 -3.74 6.21 -0.95
CA MET A 41 -4.30 5.62 0.27
C MET A 41 -5.51 4.72 -0.03
N GLN A 42 -6.38 5.12 -0.96
CA GLN A 42 -7.51 4.28 -1.38
C GLN A 42 -7.05 2.98 -2.06
N ILE A 43 -6.04 3.06 -2.93
CA ILE A 43 -5.46 1.86 -3.56
C ILE A 43 -4.84 0.94 -2.51
N GLU A 44 -4.09 1.49 -1.56
CA GLU A 44 -3.50 0.72 -0.47
C GLU A 44 -4.58 0.06 0.42
N GLU A 45 -5.66 0.77 0.73
CA GLU A 45 -6.78 0.22 1.49
C GLU A 45 -7.51 -0.87 0.72
N GLU A 46 -7.75 -0.71 -0.58
CA GLU A 46 -8.33 -1.77 -1.42
C GLU A 46 -7.43 -3.02 -1.46
N GLU A 47 -6.12 -2.86 -1.60
CA GLU A 47 -5.15 -3.96 -1.53
C GLU A 47 -5.08 -4.57 -0.12
N LYS A 48 -5.29 -3.78 0.93
CA LYS A 48 -5.40 -4.26 2.31
C LYS A 48 -6.69 -5.06 2.51
N GLN A 49 -7.81 -4.66 1.92
CA GLN A 49 -9.06 -5.41 1.99
C GLN A 49 -8.94 -6.78 1.30
N LYS A 50 -8.25 -6.84 0.16
CA LYS A 50 -8.04 -8.11 -0.58
C LYS A 50 -7.19 -9.14 0.17
N ARG A 51 -6.28 -8.70 1.06
CA ARG A 51 -5.42 -9.60 1.84
C ARG A 51 -6.02 -10.02 3.18
N LEU A 52 -7.17 -9.47 3.59
CA LEU A 52 -7.76 -9.82 4.88
C LEU A 52 -8.18 -11.30 4.90
N GLY A 53 -7.87 -11.97 5.99
CA GLY A 53 -8.33 -13.31 6.27
C GLY A 53 -9.84 -13.39 6.58
N PRO A 54 -10.35 -14.59 6.90
CA PRO A 54 -11.79 -14.85 7.09
C PRO A 54 -12.45 -14.00 8.18
N GLY A 55 -11.69 -13.51 9.16
CA GLY A 55 -12.16 -12.63 10.23
C GLY A 55 -11.85 -11.15 10.01
N GLY A 56 -11.43 -10.75 8.80
CA GLY A 56 -11.12 -9.35 8.48
C GLY A 56 -9.79 -8.87 9.07
N LEU A 57 -8.89 -9.78 9.45
CA LEU A 57 -7.56 -9.45 9.95
C LEU A 57 -6.50 -9.70 8.88
N ASP A 58 -5.50 -8.83 8.80
CA ASP A 58 -4.36 -9.00 7.91
C ASP A 58 -3.37 -10.04 8.51
N PRO A 59 -3.01 -11.11 7.80
CA PRO A 59 -2.04 -12.09 8.27
C PRO A 59 -0.67 -11.48 8.59
N VAL A 60 -0.25 -10.44 7.87
CA VAL A 60 1.04 -9.76 8.10
C VAL A 60 0.99 -8.98 9.41
N GLU A 61 -0.04 -8.14 9.61
CA GLU A 61 -0.20 -7.38 10.85
C GLU A 61 -0.38 -8.30 12.06
N VAL A 62 -1.10 -9.41 11.91
CA VAL A 62 -1.23 -10.40 12.97
C VAL A 62 0.12 -11.02 13.29
N PHE A 63 0.86 -11.51 12.29
CA PHE A 63 2.19 -12.11 12.48
C PHE A 63 3.17 -11.17 13.19
N GLU A 64 3.27 -9.90 12.74
CA GLU A 64 4.15 -8.89 13.35
C GLU A 64 3.75 -8.56 14.80
N SER A 65 2.46 -8.65 15.12
CA SER A 65 1.94 -8.41 16.47
C SER A 65 2.11 -9.60 17.43
N LEU A 66 2.47 -10.79 16.94
CA LEU A 66 2.62 -11.97 17.78
C LEU A 66 3.87 -11.88 18.68
N PRO A 67 3.86 -12.52 19.87
CA PRO A 67 5.07 -12.74 20.64
C PRO A 67 6.13 -13.49 19.83
N THR A 68 7.41 -13.16 20.04
CA THR A 68 8.55 -13.76 19.31
C THR A 68 8.53 -15.29 19.32
N ASN A 69 8.19 -15.91 20.46
CA ASN A 69 8.08 -17.36 20.59
C ASN A 69 7.05 -17.96 19.62
N LEU A 70 5.93 -17.27 19.37
CA LEU A 70 4.91 -17.71 18.41
C LEU A 70 5.32 -17.42 16.97
N GLN A 71 5.96 -16.27 16.70
CA GLN A 71 6.51 -15.96 15.37
C GLN A 71 7.48 -17.05 14.91
N GLU A 72 8.41 -17.46 15.77
CA GLU A 72 9.38 -18.52 15.47
C GLU A 72 8.70 -19.86 15.13
N CYS A 73 7.55 -20.17 15.74
CA CYS A 73 6.82 -21.39 15.43
C CYS A 73 6.32 -21.40 13.98
N PHE A 74 5.79 -20.26 13.50
CA PHE A 74 5.32 -20.11 12.13
C PHE A 74 6.48 -20.05 11.12
N GLU A 75 7.58 -19.37 11.45
CA GLU A 75 8.78 -19.32 10.61
C GLU A 75 9.39 -20.69 10.39
N LYS A 76 9.50 -21.49 11.46
CA LYS A 76 10.01 -22.86 11.42
C LYS A 76 8.99 -23.86 10.89
N LYS A 77 7.72 -23.45 10.73
CA LYS A 77 6.59 -24.32 10.40
C LYS A 77 6.46 -25.51 11.35
N ASP A 78 6.75 -25.30 12.63
CA ASP A 78 6.80 -26.34 13.65
C ASP A 78 5.52 -26.32 14.50
N VAL A 79 4.62 -27.25 14.19
CA VAL A 79 3.32 -27.41 14.86
C VAL A 79 3.48 -27.97 16.29
N GLU A 80 4.51 -28.78 16.55
CA GLU A 80 4.76 -29.34 17.88
C GLU A 80 5.29 -28.26 18.82
N LEU A 81 6.19 -27.41 18.32
CA LEU A 81 6.66 -26.24 19.03
C LEU A 81 5.51 -25.26 19.31
N LEU A 82 4.63 -25.02 18.33
CA LEU A 82 3.46 -24.16 18.50
C LEU A 82 2.57 -24.64 19.67
N LYS A 83 2.24 -25.94 19.71
CA LYS A 83 1.46 -26.53 20.81
C LYS A 83 2.17 -26.38 22.16
N THR A 84 3.47 -26.59 22.20
CA THR A 84 4.28 -26.47 23.42
C THR A 84 4.27 -25.03 23.95
N VAL A 85 4.44 -24.05 23.06
CA VAL A 85 4.39 -22.62 23.41
C VAL A 85 3.00 -22.25 23.92
N LEU A 86 1.93 -22.71 23.26
CA LEU A 86 0.55 -22.45 23.70
C LEU A 86 0.24 -23.08 25.06
N CYS A 87 0.72 -24.28 25.34
CA CYS A 87 0.53 -24.93 26.65
C CYS A 87 1.34 -24.29 27.78
N SER A 88 2.42 -23.57 27.47
CA SER A 88 3.27 -22.91 28.48
C SER A 88 2.87 -21.48 28.81
N MET A 89 2.05 -20.85 27.97
CA MET A 89 1.50 -19.51 28.21
C MET A 89 0.15 -19.54 28.94
N ASP A 90 -0.31 -18.36 29.36
CA ASP A 90 -1.63 -18.23 29.97
C ASP A 90 -2.74 -18.63 28.98
N PRO A 91 -3.74 -19.43 29.42
CA PRO A 91 -4.81 -19.90 28.54
C PRO A 91 -5.58 -18.77 27.82
N GLN A 92 -5.79 -17.61 28.46
CA GLN A 92 -6.51 -16.49 27.84
C GLN A 92 -5.66 -15.83 26.74
N GLN A 93 -4.34 -15.74 26.95
CA GLN A 93 -3.42 -15.23 25.95
C GLN A 93 -3.30 -16.20 24.76
N ALA A 94 -3.24 -17.51 25.03
CA ALA A 94 -3.23 -18.54 24.00
C ALA A 94 -4.48 -18.46 23.12
N GLU A 95 -5.67 -18.37 23.73
CA GLU A 95 -6.93 -18.22 23.01
C GLU A 95 -6.97 -16.93 22.18
N TYR A 96 -6.54 -15.80 22.77
CA TYR A 96 -6.47 -14.51 22.08
C TYR A 96 -5.60 -14.56 20.81
N HIS A 97 -4.38 -15.10 20.92
CA HIS A 97 -3.47 -15.19 19.78
C HIS A 97 -3.95 -16.22 18.75
N MET A 98 -4.42 -17.39 19.19
CA MET A 98 -4.89 -18.44 18.29
C MET A 98 -6.11 -17.98 17.48
N LYS A 99 -7.07 -17.32 18.12
CA LYS A 99 -8.23 -16.74 17.42
C LYS A 99 -7.81 -15.78 16.33
N ARG A 100 -6.86 -14.88 16.61
CA ARG A 100 -6.33 -13.94 15.62
C ARG A 100 -5.62 -14.64 14.47
N CYS A 101 -4.87 -15.70 14.74
CA CYS A 101 -4.22 -16.49 13.69
C CYS A 101 -5.23 -17.16 12.77
N VAL A 102 -6.37 -17.63 13.29
CA VAL A 102 -7.47 -18.19 12.48
C VAL A 102 -8.19 -17.09 11.71
N ASP A 103 -8.55 -16.00 12.38
CA ASP A 103 -9.26 -14.86 11.78
C ASP A 103 -8.43 -14.17 10.68
N SER A 104 -7.10 -14.22 10.75
CA SER A 104 -6.21 -13.71 9.70
C SER A 104 -5.86 -14.73 8.62
N GLY A 105 -6.26 -16.00 8.78
CA GLY A 105 -5.89 -17.09 7.87
C GLY A 105 -4.44 -17.56 7.99
N LEU A 106 -3.69 -17.09 8.99
CA LEU A 106 -2.33 -17.55 9.30
C LEU A 106 -2.31 -19.01 9.80
N TRP A 107 -3.41 -19.46 10.42
CA TRP A 107 -3.60 -20.82 10.90
C TRP A 107 -4.96 -21.37 10.48
N VAL A 108 -5.00 -22.64 10.05
CA VAL A 108 -6.24 -23.36 9.75
C VAL A 108 -6.55 -24.28 10.91
N ASP A 109 -7.72 -24.11 11.52
CA ASP A 109 -8.18 -25.03 12.55
C ASP A 109 -8.88 -26.23 11.89
N ASN A 110 -8.21 -27.39 11.89
CA ASN A 110 -8.73 -28.64 11.32
C ASN A 110 -10.08 -29.08 11.93
N ALA A 111 -10.51 -28.49 13.04
CA ALA A 111 -11.83 -28.72 13.62
C ALA A 111 -12.98 -28.02 12.86
N ARG A 112 -12.69 -26.95 12.10
CA ARG A 112 -13.68 -26.19 11.31
C ARG A 112 -13.90 -26.76 9.90
N ASP A 113 -13.06 -27.67 9.44
CA ASP A 113 -13.15 -28.34 8.13
C ASP A 113 -14.46 -29.12 7.89
N GLN A 114 -15.36 -29.23 8.88
CA GLN A 114 -16.67 -29.87 8.73
C GLN A 114 -17.82 -28.89 8.45
N GLN A 115 -17.60 -27.57 8.34
CA GLN A 115 -18.69 -26.61 8.14
C GLN A 115 -18.55 -25.64 6.96
N GLU A 116 -17.41 -25.56 6.27
CA GLU A 116 -17.21 -24.58 5.20
C GLU A 116 -16.50 -25.21 3.98
N GLU A 117 -17.20 -26.07 3.23
CA GLU A 117 -16.88 -26.33 1.81
C GLU A 117 -17.33 -25.10 0.99
N ASP A 118 -16.44 -24.13 0.78
CA ASP A 118 -16.26 -23.43 -0.50
C ASP A 118 -15.09 -22.43 -0.40
N GLY A 119 -14.00 -22.66 -1.15
CA GLY A 119 -12.95 -21.64 -1.31
C GLY A 119 -11.51 -22.13 -1.47
N GLU A 120 -11.27 -23.23 -2.19
CA GLU A 120 -9.92 -23.58 -2.62
C GLU A 120 -9.36 -22.56 -3.63
N SER A 121 -8.28 -21.87 -3.28
CA SER A 121 -7.16 -21.64 -4.21
C SER A 121 -5.89 -21.16 -3.50
N SER A 122 -5.07 -22.14 -3.15
CA SER A 122 -3.62 -22.01 -3.27
C SER A 122 -3.29 -21.84 -4.76
N SER A 123 -2.78 -20.67 -5.16
CA SER A 123 -2.00 -20.56 -6.40
C SER A 123 -0.56 -20.19 -6.04
N ASN A 124 0.26 -21.24 -5.94
CA ASN A 124 1.71 -21.17 -5.95
C ASN A 124 2.13 -20.90 -7.41
N VAL A 125 2.67 -19.72 -7.72
CA VAL A 125 3.30 -19.45 -9.02
C VAL A 125 4.74 -19.01 -8.78
N ASN A 126 5.66 -19.96 -8.96
CA ASN A 126 7.03 -19.68 -9.38
C ASN A 126 7.23 -20.34 -10.75
N THR A 127 7.52 -19.54 -11.78
CA THR A 127 8.50 -19.83 -12.84
C THR A 127 8.66 -18.61 -13.75
N ASP A 128 9.83 -18.01 -13.63
CA ASP A 128 10.73 -17.52 -14.68
C ASP A 128 10.23 -16.61 -15.83
N GLY A 129 10.77 -15.38 -15.76
CA GLY A 129 11.32 -14.54 -16.84
C GLY A 129 10.91 -14.76 -18.29
N ASN A 130 10.40 -13.68 -18.91
CA ASN A 130 11.11 -13.08 -20.04
C ASN A 130 10.68 -11.61 -20.25
N ASP A 131 11.61 -10.87 -20.82
CA ASP A 131 11.72 -9.44 -21.00
C ASP A 131 10.69 -8.77 -21.94
N ASP A 132 10.82 -7.43 -21.99
CA ASP A 132 10.40 -6.52 -23.07
C ASP A 132 8.97 -5.98 -23.09
N ILE A 133 8.76 -4.84 -22.41
CA ILE A 133 8.15 -3.68 -23.09
C ILE A 133 8.98 -2.41 -22.84
N ALA A 134 9.94 -2.22 -23.74
CA ALA A 134 10.62 -0.97 -23.95
C ALA A 134 9.63 0.16 -24.30
N ALA A 135 9.83 1.30 -23.63
CA ALA A 135 9.75 2.65 -24.17
C ALA A 135 8.67 2.98 -25.21
N THR A 136 7.72 3.83 -24.83
CA THR A 136 7.23 4.92 -25.71
C THR A 136 6.95 6.16 -24.85
N ILE A 137 8.01 6.90 -24.57
CA ILE A 137 7.90 8.32 -24.17
C ILE A 137 7.71 9.09 -25.47
N GLN A 138 6.45 9.42 -25.78
CA GLN A 138 6.13 10.33 -26.88
C GLN A 138 6.57 11.74 -26.48
N THR A 139 7.78 12.12 -26.90
CA THR A 139 8.29 13.48 -26.80
C THR A 139 7.57 14.33 -27.85
N ASN A 140 6.59 15.13 -27.42
CA ASN A 140 6.04 16.18 -28.27
C ASN A 140 7.07 17.30 -28.42
N LYS A 141 7.83 17.24 -29.50
CA LYS A 141 8.72 18.31 -29.98
C LYS A 141 7.85 19.37 -30.68
N GLU A 142 7.61 20.51 -30.02
CA GLU A 142 7.06 21.68 -30.72
C GLU A 142 8.11 22.25 -31.70
N PRO A 143 7.69 22.69 -32.91
CA PRO A 143 8.60 23.25 -33.90
C PRO A 143 9.01 24.67 -33.52
N ILE A 144 10.31 24.93 -33.58
CA ILE A 144 10.92 26.25 -33.49
C ILE A 144 10.42 27.05 -34.70
N HIS A 145 9.56 28.03 -34.48
CA HIS A 145 9.24 29.02 -35.49
C HIS A 145 10.20 30.20 -35.30
N ASP A 146 11.24 30.23 -36.13
CA ASP A 146 12.02 31.44 -36.37
C ASP A 146 11.07 32.54 -36.84
N ASN A 147 11.19 33.72 -36.25
CA ASN A 147 10.67 34.93 -36.88
C ASN A 147 11.71 36.05 -36.72
N ALA A 148 12.25 36.43 -37.88
CA ALA A 148 13.02 37.65 -38.10
C ALA A 148 12.19 38.91 -37.80
#